data_AF-A0A9W2XBU1-F1
#
_entry.id   AF-A0A9W2XBU1-F1
#
_cell.length_a   1.000
_cell.length_b   1.000
_cell.length_c   1.000
_cell.angle_alpha   90.00
_cell.angle_beta   90.00
_cell.angle_gamma   90.00
#
_symmetry.space_group_name_H-M   'P 1'
#
loop_
_entity.id
_entity.type
_entity.pdbx_description
1 polymer ?
#
loop_
_entity_poly.entity_id
_entity_poly.type
_entity_poly.pdbx_seq_one_letter_code
_entity_poly.pdbx_strand_id
1 'polypeptide(L)'
;MLNQCDQKLREAMNAQKNAERAAVRAHFRRKYQLAENPKDSEHLRSVGGKVSLPRELSQMIYPQARGKDGGFNLLSAFQGLGFGAAAPAGRRPDKPAAAAPSDADSCSVM
;
A
#
# COMPACT_ATOMS: atom_id res chain seq x y z
N MET A 1 31.13 24.51 -18.86
CA MET A 1 30.06 23.57 -19.26
C MET A 1 29.93 22.38 -18.29
N LEU A 2 31.00 21.68 -17.90
CA LEU A 2 30.92 20.57 -16.91
C LEU A 2 30.22 20.95 -15.59
N ASN A 3 30.55 22.10 -15.00
CA ASN A 3 29.97 22.54 -13.71
C ASN A 3 28.45 22.71 -13.72
N GLN A 4 27.84 23.01 -14.87
CA GLN A 4 26.39 23.18 -14.99
C GLN A 4 25.65 21.84 -14.98
N CYS A 5 26.26 20.77 -15.49
CA CYS A 5 25.65 19.43 -15.49
C CYS A 5 25.62 18.89 -14.05
N ASP A 6 26.73 19.01 -13.32
CA ASP A 6 26.83 18.59 -11.93
C ASP A 6 25.85 19.36 -11.03
N GLN A 7 25.67 20.64 -11.28
CA GLN A 7 24.73 21.46 -10.54
C GLN A 7 23.29 21.01 -10.77
N LYS A 8 22.89 20.81 -12.04
CA LYS A 8 21.56 20.30 -12.39
C LYS A 8 21.28 18.93 -11.79
N LEU A 9 22.27 18.03 -11.78
CA LEU A 9 22.13 16.71 -11.16
C LEU A 9 21.87 16.82 -9.65
N ARG A 10 22.62 17.68 -8.95
CA ARG A 10 22.41 17.91 -7.51
C ARG A 10 21.04 18.53 -7.23
N GLU A 11 20.62 19.49 -8.03
CA GLU A 11 19.32 20.15 -7.90
C GLU A 11 18.18 19.15 -8.11
N ALA A 12 18.26 18.28 -9.13
CA ALA A 12 17.29 17.22 -9.35
C ALA A 12 17.21 16.23 -8.16
N MET A 13 18.36 15.78 -7.66
CA MET A 13 18.42 14.91 -6.49
C MET A 13 17.85 15.57 -5.23
N ASN A 14 18.12 16.87 -5.04
CA ASN A 14 17.59 17.64 -3.93
C ASN A 14 16.08 17.87 -4.05
N ALA A 15 15.57 18.12 -5.26
CA ALA A 15 14.15 18.26 -5.53
C ALA A 15 13.41 16.95 -5.19
N GLN A 16 13.96 15.80 -5.58
CA GLN A 16 13.41 14.50 -5.21
C GLN A 16 13.37 14.30 -3.69
N LYS A 17 14.49 14.51 -2.98
CA LYS A 17 14.54 14.39 -1.52
C LYS A 17 13.58 15.36 -0.82
N ASN A 18 13.43 16.57 -1.34
CA ASN A 18 12.48 17.55 -0.81
C ASN A 18 11.04 17.09 -0.99
N ALA A 19 10.72 16.52 -2.15
CA ALA A 19 9.42 15.94 -2.43
C ALA A 19 9.11 14.73 -1.54
N GLU A 20 10.10 13.86 -1.28
CA GLU A 20 9.98 12.72 -0.36
C GLU A 20 9.65 13.20 1.06
N ARG A 21 10.40 14.18 1.57
CA ARG A 21 10.11 14.78 2.88
C ARG A 21 8.74 15.46 2.92
N ALA A 22 8.37 16.16 1.85
CA ALA A 22 7.06 16.81 1.73
C ALA A 22 5.92 15.78 1.75
N ALA A 23 6.09 14.63 1.09
CA ALA A 23 5.10 13.54 1.10
C ALA A 23 4.88 12.98 2.52
N VAL A 24 5.98 12.71 3.25
CA VAL A 24 5.90 12.23 4.65
C VAL A 24 5.23 13.27 5.55
N ARG A 25 5.63 14.55 5.43
CA ARG A 25 5.02 15.64 6.19
C ARG A 25 3.54 15.81 5.88
N ALA A 26 3.14 15.77 4.61
CA ALA A 26 1.75 15.89 4.19
C ALA A 26 0.90 14.72 4.69
N HIS A 27 1.46 13.51 4.76
CA HIS A 27 0.78 12.38 5.39
C HIS A 27 0.51 12.63 6.88
N PHE A 28 1.53 13.00 7.66
CA PHE A 28 1.34 13.23 9.10
C PHE A 28 0.47 14.43 9.42
N ARG A 29 0.51 15.50 8.62
CA ARG A 29 -0.42 16.62 8.78
C ARG A 29 -1.87 16.18 8.64
N ARG A 30 -2.19 15.39 7.61
CA ARG A 30 -3.53 14.82 7.44
C ARG A 30 -3.90 13.88 8.59
N LYS A 31 -2.97 13.00 9.01
CA LYS A 31 -3.17 12.07 10.13
C LYS A 31 -3.56 12.77 11.43
N TYR A 32 -2.94 13.93 11.70
CA TYR A 32 -3.18 14.70 12.92
C TYR A 32 -4.02 15.96 12.71
N GLN A 33 -4.71 16.08 11.56
CA GLN A 33 -5.61 17.21 11.25
C GLN A 33 -4.93 18.59 11.38
N LEU A 34 -3.65 18.68 11.03
CA LEU A 34 -2.89 19.92 11.00
C LEU A 34 -3.10 20.64 9.66
N ALA A 35 -3.00 21.97 9.71
CA ALA A 35 -3.08 22.81 8.52
C ALA A 35 -2.03 22.41 7.46
N GLU A 36 -2.46 22.38 6.20
CA GLU A 36 -1.59 22.08 5.08
C GLU A 36 -0.52 23.17 4.88
N ASN A 37 0.62 22.76 4.31
CA ASN A 37 1.72 23.67 4.02
C ASN A 37 1.84 23.85 2.50
N PRO A 38 1.67 25.06 1.96
CA PRO A 38 1.75 25.29 0.52
C PRO A 38 3.12 24.92 -0.06
N LYS A 39 4.21 25.09 0.70
CA LYS A 39 5.56 24.70 0.26
C LYS A 39 5.69 23.19 0.03
N ASP A 40 5.00 22.39 0.85
CA ASP A 40 5.00 20.94 0.67
C ASP A 40 4.25 20.56 -0.61
N SER A 41 3.15 21.26 -0.92
CA SER A 41 2.42 21.06 -2.18
C SER A 41 3.24 21.44 -3.41
N GLU A 42 4.07 22.47 -3.31
CA GLU A 42 4.97 22.91 -4.37
C GLU A 42 6.05 21.85 -4.63
N HIS A 43 6.74 21.37 -3.59
CA HIS A 43 7.75 20.33 -3.72
C HIS A 43 7.20 19.03 -4.33
N LEU A 44 5.97 18.64 -3.99
CA LEU A 44 5.31 17.51 -4.63
C LEU A 44 5.04 17.76 -6.11
N ARG A 45 4.61 18.97 -6.49
CA ARG A 45 4.33 19.35 -7.88
C ARG A 45 5.60 19.40 -8.73
N SER A 46 6.72 19.87 -8.17
CA SER A 46 8.00 19.98 -8.87
C SER A 46 8.52 18.66 -9.43
N VAL A 47 8.09 17.51 -8.88
CA VAL A 47 8.52 16.17 -9.31
C VAL A 47 7.41 15.35 -9.99
N GLY A 48 6.29 15.99 -10.38
CA GLY A 48 5.18 15.30 -11.05
C GLY A 48 4.13 14.69 -10.11
N GLY A 49 4.06 15.14 -8.86
CA GLY A 49 2.96 14.88 -7.91
C GLY A 49 3.06 13.56 -7.15
N LYS A 50 3.44 12.46 -7.82
CA LYS A 50 3.57 11.14 -7.18
C LYS A 50 5.03 10.87 -6.83
N VAL A 51 5.35 10.86 -5.53
CA VAL A 51 6.70 10.60 -5.04
C VAL A 51 6.80 9.16 -4.56
N SER A 52 7.72 8.38 -5.13
CA SER A 52 8.10 7.08 -4.60
C SER A 52 8.96 7.27 -3.34
N LEU A 53 8.46 6.82 -2.20
CA LEU A 53 9.19 6.93 -0.95
C LEU A 53 10.15 5.74 -0.76
N PRO A 54 11.35 5.98 -0.19
CA PRO A 54 12.23 4.92 0.29
C PRO A 54 11.49 3.94 1.23
N ARG A 55 11.89 2.67 1.20
CA ARG A 55 11.21 1.56 1.92
C ARG A 55 10.99 1.85 3.41
N GLU A 56 11.98 2.42 4.07
CA GLU A 56 11.88 2.76 5.50
C GLU A 56 10.82 3.84 5.75
N LEU A 57 10.76 4.86 4.89
CA LEU A 57 9.79 5.95 5.00
C LEU A 57 8.38 5.49 4.62
N SER A 58 8.26 4.64 3.59
CA SER A 58 6.98 4.12 3.16
C SER A 58 6.33 3.26 4.23
N GLN A 59 7.09 2.45 4.98
CA GLN A 59 6.59 1.67 6.11
C GLN A 59 6.02 2.52 7.26
N MET A 60 6.55 3.74 7.47
CA MET A 60 6.04 4.63 8.52
C MET A 60 4.68 5.22 8.19
N ILE A 61 4.42 5.52 6.91
CA ILE A 61 3.16 6.14 6.46
C ILE A 61 2.13 5.12 5.95
N TYR A 62 2.61 3.96 5.50
CA TYR A 62 1.82 2.81 5.08
C TYR A 62 2.32 1.59 5.84
N PRO A 63 1.94 1.43 7.12
CA PRO A 63 2.28 0.23 7.85
C PRO A 63 1.70 -0.96 7.11
N GLN A 64 2.49 -2.03 6.95
CA GLN A 64 1.95 -3.28 6.43
C GLN A 64 0.78 -3.69 7.32
N ALA A 65 -0.37 -3.99 6.70
CA ALA A 65 -1.48 -4.60 7.42
C ALA A 65 -0.92 -5.85 8.10
N ARG A 66 -0.98 -5.92 9.44
CA ARG A 66 -0.63 -7.14 10.15
C ARG A 66 -1.49 -8.25 9.55
N GLY A 67 -0.86 -9.16 8.80
CA GLY A 67 -1.55 -10.27 8.17
C GLY A 67 -2.22 -11.03 9.29
N LYS A 68 -3.57 -11.02 9.28
CA LYS A 68 -4.48 -11.52 10.32
C LYS A 68 -3.74 -12.41 11.30
N ASP A 69 -3.16 -11.78 12.33
CA ASP A 69 -2.51 -12.50 13.42
C ASP A 69 -3.51 -13.60 13.82
N GLY A 70 -3.04 -14.81 14.13
CA GLY A 70 -3.88 -15.93 14.56
C GLY A 70 -4.62 -15.68 15.88
N GLY A 71 -5.06 -14.44 16.12
CA GLY A 71 -5.97 -13.98 17.13
C GLY A 71 -7.13 -14.94 17.21
N PHE A 72 -7.37 -15.33 18.45
CA PHE A 72 -8.35 -16.31 18.86
C PHE A 72 -9.64 -16.10 18.07
N ASN A 73 -9.99 -17.06 17.20
CA ASN A 73 -11.24 -17.02 16.47
C ASN A 73 -12.36 -17.17 17.51
N LEU A 74 -12.83 -16.06 18.07
CA LEU A 74 -13.80 -16.07 19.17
C LEU A 74 -15.05 -16.86 18.78
N LEU A 75 -15.43 -16.80 17.49
CA LEU A 75 -16.52 -17.56 16.89
C LEU A 75 -16.28 -19.08 16.87
N SER A 76 -15.02 -19.55 16.80
CA SER A 76 -14.75 -20.99 16.86
C SER A 76 -14.96 -21.57 18.25
N ALA A 77 -14.82 -20.77 19.31
CA ALA A 77 -15.09 -21.22 20.68
C ALA A 77 -16.57 -21.51 20.95
N PHE A 78 -17.49 -21.01 20.10
CA PHE A 78 -18.93 -21.24 20.22
C PHE A 78 -19.47 -22.35 19.31
N GLN A 79 -18.61 -23.06 18.56
CA GLN A 79 -19.03 -24.18 17.70
C GLN A 79 -19.66 -25.35 18.48
N GLY A 80 -19.32 -25.50 19.77
CA GLY A 80 -19.92 -26.50 20.67
C GLY A 80 -21.17 -26.02 21.43
N LEU A 81 -21.52 -24.74 21.33
CA LEU A 81 -22.69 -24.15 21.98
C LEU A 81 -23.82 -24.05 20.95
N GLY A 82 -24.40 -25.21 20.62
CA GLY A 82 -25.53 -25.29 19.71
C GLY A 82 -26.79 -24.66 20.32
N PHE A 83 -27.20 -23.49 19.83
CA PHE A 83 -28.60 -23.11 19.85
C PHE A 83 -29.27 -23.85 18.70
N GLY A 84 -30.21 -24.75 19.02
CA GLY A 84 -30.90 -25.59 18.04
C GLY A 84 -31.60 -24.75 16.97
N ALA A 85 -30.90 -24.52 15.85
CA ALA A 85 -31.51 -24.18 14.58
C ALA A 85 -31.67 -25.49 13.81
N ALA A 86 -32.93 -25.88 13.65
CA ALA A 86 -33.35 -27.05 12.90
C ALA A 86 -32.61 -27.16 11.57
N ALA A 87 -32.12 -28.36 11.28
CA ALA A 87 -31.54 -28.72 10.00
C ALA A 87 -32.53 -28.49 8.86
N PRO A 88 -32.02 -28.08 7.69
CA PRO A 88 -32.44 -28.73 6.45
C PRO A 88 -31.33 -29.66 5.98
N ALA A 89 -31.75 -30.90 5.75
CA ALA A 89 -30.98 -31.97 5.17
C ALA A 89 -30.43 -31.62 3.77
N GLY A 90 -29.32 -32.28 3.37
CA GLY A 90 -29.09 -32.53 1.94
C GLY A 90 -27.64 -32.65 1.46
N ARG A 91 -27.11 -33.88 1.51
CA ARG A 91 -26.19 -34.58 0.57
C ARG A 91 -25.07 -33.82 -0.18
N ARG A 92 -23.86 -34.41 -0.13
CA ARG A 92 -22.90 -34.45 -1.27
C ARG A 92 -22.98 -35.79 -2.01
N PRO A 93 -22.50 -35.87 -3.26
CA PRO A 93 -21.27 -36.64 -3.52
C PRO A 93 -20.30 -36.01 -4.56
N ASP A 94 -19.11 -36.61 -4.68
CA ASP A 94 -17.84 -36.12 -5.24
C ASP A 94 -17.58 -36.24 -6.77
N LYS A 95 -16.60 -35.42 -7.25
CA LYS A 95 -15.47 -35.70 -8.22
C LYS A 95 -15.73 -35.66 -9.75
N PRO A 96 -14.68 -35.63 -10.64
CA PRO A 96 -13.59 -34.65 -10.93
C PRO A 96 -13.60 -34.12 -12.40
N ALA A 97 -12.72 -33.16 -12.78
CA ALA A 97 -11.87 -33.16 -14.02
C ALA A 97 -11.21 -31.79 -14.33
N ALA A 98 -10.15 -31.86 -15.13
CA ALA A 98 -9.07 -30.89 -15.40
C ALA A 98 -9.40 -29.68 -16.30
N ALA A 99 -8.63 -28.59 -16.17
CA ALA A 99 -7.63 -28.11 -17.15
C ALA A 99 -7.12 -26.68 -16.79
N ALA A 100 -5.82 -26.46 -16.95
CA ALA A 100 -5.17 -25.13 -17.08
C ALA A 100 -4.79 -24.92 -18.56
N PRO A 101 -4.03 -23.89 -18.98
CA PRO A 101 -3.86 -22.50 -18.54
C PRO A 101 -4.17 -21.51 -19.69
N SER A 102 -4.12 -20.19 -19.46
CA SER A 102 -3.76 -19.26 -20.55
C SER A 102 -3.10 -17.99 -20.01
N ASP A 103 -1.82 -17.86 -20.33
CA ASP A 103 -1.02 -16.64 -20.33
C ASP A 103 -1.69 -15.49 -21.10
N ALA A 104 -1.53 -14.26 -20.59
CA ALA A 104 -1.44 -13.06 -21.42
C ALA A 104 -0.78 -11.93 -20.62
N ASP A 105 0.51 -11.79 -20.89
CA ASP A 105 1.42 -10.72 -20.52
C ASP A 105 1.09 -9.43 -21.30
N SER A 106 1.21 -8.25 -20.68
CA SER A 106 1.21 -6.91 -21.31
C SER A 106 1.22 -5.83 -20.22
N CYS A 107 2.08 -4.81 -20.16
CA CYS A 107 3.26 -4.39 -20.90
C CYS A 107 4.08 -3.51 -19.93
N SER A 108 5.40 -3.71 -19.86
CA SER A 108 6.31 -2.76 -19.20
C SER A 108 6.63 -1.60 -20.14
N VAL A 109 6.55 -0.37 -19.63
CA VAL A 109 7.08 0.85 -20.26
C VAL A 109 8.59 0.91 -20.04
N MET A 110 9.33 1.22 -21.11
CA MET A 110 10.75 1.62 -21.08
C MET A 110 10.93 3.02 -20.51
#